data_AF-A0A9E3J4K2-F1
#
_entry.id   AF-A0A9E3J4K2-F1
#
_cell.length_a   1.000
_cell.length_b   1.000
_cell.length_c   1.000
_cell.angle_alpha   90.00
_cell.angle_beta   90.00
_cell.angle_gamma   90.00
#
_symmetry.space_group_name_H-M   'P 1'
#
loop_
_entity.id
_entity.type
_entity.pdbx_description
1 polymer ?
#
loop_
_entity_poly.entity_id
_entity_poly.type
_entity_poly.pdbx_seq_one_letter_code
_entity_poly.pdbx_strand_id
1 'polypeptide(L)' 'FPSPVKVGARIRLVAKLTDVEEVPGGVQVTVDGAIEIEGGAKPAAVLQSLSRFYA' A
#
# COMPACT_ATOMS: atom_id res chain seq x y z
N PHE A 1 -8.29 -9.09 -1.20
CA PHE A 1 -8.57 -8.89 0.24
C PHE A 1 -8.70 -10.23 0.94
N PRO A 2 -7.59 -10.82 1.43
CA PRO A 2 -7.59 -12.20 1.95
C PRO A 2 -8.20 -12.40 3.33
N SER A 3 -8.32 -11.35 4.15
CA SER A 3 -8.91 -11.43 5.50
C SER A 3 -9.68 -10.16 5.84
N PRO A 4 -10.89 -10.28 6.44
CA PRO A 4 -11.70 -9.12 6.76
C PRO A 4 -11.09 -8.33 7.93
N VAL A 5 -11.12 -7.00 7.82
CA VAL A 5 -10.78 -6.10 8.93
C VAL A 5 -12.04 -5.92 9.77
N LYS A 6 -12.04 -6.47 10.99
CA LYS A 6 -13.14 -6.27 11.94
C LYS A 6 -13.10 -4.84 12.47
N VAL A 7 -14.27 -4.26 12.75
CA VAL A 7 -14.37 -2.93 13.39
C VAL A 7 -13.56 -2.93 14.68
N GLY A 8 -12.78 -1.88 14.89
CA GLY A 8 -11.89 -1.73 16.05
C GLY A 8 -10.55 -2.47 15.94
N ALA A 9 -10.31 -3.24 14.87
CA ALA A 9 -9.00 -3.86 14.65
C ALA A 9 -7.93 -2.80 14.34
N ARG A 10 -6.72 -3.00 14.86
CA ARG A 10 -5.54 -2.23 14.47
C ARG A 10 -4.91 -2.82 13.22
N ILE A 11 -4.63 -1.98 12.24
CA ILE A 11 -3.96 -2.37 11.00
C ILE A 11 -2.67 -1.58 10.80
N ARG A 12 -1.74 -2.14 10.03
CA ARG A 12 -0.49 -1.50 9.63
C ARG A 12 -0.23 -1.76 8.16
N LEU A 13 0.09 -0.71 7.41
CA LEU A 13 0.64 -0.84 6.07
C LEU A 13 2.17 -1.00 6.16
N VAL A 14 2.69 -2.05 5.56
CA VAL A 14 4.11 -2.18 5.21
C VAL A 14 4.21 -1.92 3.71
N ALA A 15 5.00 -0.92 3.33
CA ALA A 15 5.11 -0.45 1.96
C ALA A 15 6.56 -0.49 1.47
N LYS A 16 6.74 -0.80 0.20
CA LYS A 16 8.02 -0.74 -0.52
C LYS A 16 7.83 0.13 -1.76
N LEU A 17 8.60 1.21 -1.84
CA LEU A 17 8.76 1.97 -3.07
C LEU A 17 9.46 1.07 -4.10
N THR A 18 8.76 0.70 -5.16
CA THR A 18 9.27 -0.22 -6.18
C THR A 18 9.79 0.49 -7.41
N ASP A 19 9.21 1.64 -7.75
CA ASP A 19 9.65 2.42 -8.89
C ASP A 19 9.31 3.90 -8.76
N VAL A 20 10.12 4.74 -9.40
CA VAL A 20 9.91 6.19 -9.53
C VAL A 20 10.28 6.58 -10.96
N GLU A 21 9.29 7.10 -11.68
CA GLU A 21 9.44 7.55 -13.06
C GLU A 21 9.20 9.06 -13.12
N GLU A 22 10.10 9.80 -13.79
CA GLU A 22 9.83 11.19 -14.13
C GLU A 22 8.68 11.28 -15.14
N VAL A 23 7.74 12.19 -14.90
CA VAL A 23 6.66 12.52 -15.83
C VAL A 23 6.60 14.03 -16.02
N PRO A 24 6.01 14.54 -17.12
CA PRO A 24 5.88 15.99 -17.29
C PRO A 24 5.20 16.65 -16.07
N GLY A 25 5.90 17.58 -15.42
CA GLY A 25 5.39 18.31 -14.26
C GLY A 25 5.40 17.54 -12.94
N GLY A 26 6.08 16.39 -12.82
CA GLY A 26 6.13 15.64 -11.57
C GLY A 26 6.81 14.28 -11.65
N VAL A 27 6.42 13.38 -10.75
CA VAL A 27 6.86 11.97 -10.74
C VAL A 27 5.67 11.02 -10.61
N GLN A 28 5.77 9.86 -11.26
CA GLN A 28 4.92 8.71 -11.02
C GLN A 28 5.65 7.74 -10.09
N VAL A 29 4.94 7.23 -9.10
CA VAL A 29 5.50 6.37 -8.06
C VAL A 29 4.70 5.07 -8.02
N THR A 30 5.41 3.94 -8.04
CA THR A 30 4.86 2.59 -7.84
C THR A 30 5.25 2.10 -6.45
N VAL A 31 4.26 1.61 -5.69
CA VAL A 31 4.47 1.09 -4.34
C VAL A 31 3.78 -0.25 -4.17
N ASP A 32 4.54 -1.25 -3.73
CA ASP A 32 3.99 -2.52 -3.25
C ASP A 32 3.61 -2.36 -1.78
N GLY A 33 2.43 -2.83 -1.39
CA GLY A 33 1.89 -2.69 -0.05
C GLY A 33 1.25 -3.97 0.48
N ALA A 34 1.49 -4.27 1.75
CA ALA A 34 0.75 -5.27 2.51
C ALA A 34 0.11 -4.61 3.75
N ILE A 35 -1.20 -4.74 3.87
CA ILE A 35 -1.95 -4.29 5.06
C ILE A 35 -2.08 -5.48 6.00
N GLU A 36 -1.37 -5.42 7.12
CA GLU A 36 -1.40 -6.41 8.19
C GLU A 36 -2.46 -6.05 9.24
N ILE A 37 -3.06 -7.08 9.86
CA ILE A 37 -3.94 -6.94 11.02
C ILE A 37 -3.16 -7.41 12.24
N GLU A 38 -3.14 -6.63 13.32
CA GLU A 38 -2.46 -7.03 14.57
C GLU A 38 -3.00 -8.38 15.08
N GLY A 39 -2.10 -9.35 15.32
CA GLY A 39 -2.45 -10.72 15.72
C GLY A 39 -3.09 -11.58 14.62
N GLY A 40 -3.21 -11.08 13.38
CA GLY A 40 -3.80 -11.80 12.25
C GLY A 40 -2.81 -12.72 11.54
N ALA A 41 -3.26 -13.92 11.17
CA ALA A 41 -2.43 -14.90 10.45
C ALA A 41 -2.29 -14.63 8.93
N LYS A 42 -3.12 -13.72 8.39
CA LYS A 42 -3.16 -13.36 6.97
C LYS A 42 -3.34 -11.84 6.84
N PRO A 43 -2.78 -11.21 5.79
CA PRO A 43 -2.97 -9.78 5.56
C PRO A 43 -4.43 -9.48 5.18
N ALA A 44 -4.86 -8.26 5.50
CA ALA A 44 -6.14 -7.72 5.04
C ALA A 44 -6.14 -7.52 3.52
N ALA A 45 -5.03 -6.99 3.00
CA ALA A 45 -4.83 -6.74 1.58
C ALA A 45 -3.34 -6.83 1.22
N VAL A 46 -3.09 -7.23 -0.02
CA VAL A 46 -1.82 -7.03 -0.71
C VAL A 46 -2.16 -6.28 -1.99
N LEU A 47 -1.40 -5.23 -2.30
CA LEU A 47 -1.71 -4.29 -3.38
C LEU A 47 -0.43 -3.75 -3.99
N GLN A 48 -0.57 -3.24 -5.22
CA GLN A 48 0.38 -2.35 -5.85
C GLN A 48 -0.37 -1.05 -6.17
N SER A 49 0.09 0.07 -5.60
CA SER A 49 -0.49 1.39 -5.87
C SER A 49 0.36 2.15 -6.87
N LEU A 50 -0.31 2.81 -7.80
CA LEU A 50 0.28 3.82 -8.68
C LEU A 50 -0.23 5.19 -8.27
N SER A 51 0.68 6.15 -8.10
CA SER A 51 0.33 7.51 -7.71
C SER A 51 1.20 8.51 -8.47
N ARG A 52 0.67 9.70 -8.74
CA ARG A 52 1.44 10.81 -9.34
C ARG A 52 1.50 11.97 -8.37
N PHE A 53 2.70 12.50 -8.21
CA PHE A 53 2.97 13.71 -7.44
C PHE A 53 3.43 14.79 -8.42
N TYR A 54 2.64 15.86 -8.56
CA TYR A 54 2.95 17.01 -9.40
C TYR A 54 3.61 18.13 -8.57
N ALA A 55 4.42 18.97 -9.23
CA ALA A 55 5.09 20.13 -8.64
C ALA A 55 4.16 21.34 -8.47
#